data_AF-A0A437D8W2-F1
#
_entry.id   AF-A0A437D8W2-F1
#
_cell.length_a   1.000
_cell.length_b   1.000
_cell.length_c   1.000
_cell.angle_alpha   90.00
_cell.angle_beta   90.00
_cell.angle_gamma   90.00
#
_symmetry.space_group_name_H-M   'P 1'
#
loop_
_entity.id
_entity.type
_entity.pdbx_description
1 polymer ?
#
loop_
_entity_poly.entity_id
_entity_poly.type
_entity_poly.pdbx_seq_one_letter_code
_entity_poly.pdbx_strand_id
1 'polypeptide(L)'
;MSASEASPLTIQVLNSSDGVPGARMALSLHRLDSKLVIWTMLSVGTTDEDGCCPGLIRREAFTPGMYKLRFETSSYWEGRSQTSFYPYVEVT
;
A
#
# COMPACT_ATOMS: atom_id res chain seq x y z
N MET A 1 -19.14 -1.57 22.31
CA MET A 1 -17.82 -1.66 21.65
C MET A 1 -18.08 -1.72 20.16
N SER A 2 -17.94 -0.61 19.44
CA SER A 2 -18.15 -0.61 17.98
C SER A 2 -17.05 -1.45 17.35
N ALA A 3 -17.43 -2.45 16.57
CA ALA A 3 -16.49 -3.09 15.66
C ALA A 3 -15.83 -1.98 14.84
N SER A 4 -14.50 -1.88 14.90
CA SER A 4 -13.73 -1.07 13.97
C SER A 4 -14.19 -1.47 12.57
N GLU A 5 -14.89 -0.59 11.84
CA GLU A 5 -15.29 -0.88 10.46
C GLU A 5 -14.05 -1.28 9.68
N ALA A 6 -14.02 -2.53 9.21
CA ALA A 6 -12.89 -3.05 8.47
C ALA A 6 -12.77 -2.30 7.14
N SER A 7 -11.55 -1.86 6.81
CA SER A 7 -11.25 -1.28 5.50
C SER A 7 -11.74 -2.21 4.38
N PRO A 8 -12.48 -1.71 3.37
CA PRO A 8 -12.93 -2.53 2.24
C PRO A 8 -11.78 -2.94 1.31
N LEU A 9 -10.61 -2.32 1.45
CA LEU A 9 -9.39 -2.65 0.72
C LEU A 9 -8.36 -3.21 1.70
N THR A 10 -7.82 -4.38 1.37
CA THR A 10 -6.75 -5.05 2.12
C THR A 10 -5.53 -5.23 1.23
N ILE A 11 -4.35 -5.17 1.84
CA ILE A 11 -3.08 -5.51 1.18
C ILE A 11 -2.33 -6.53 2.02
N GLN A 12 -1.51 -7.33 1.37
CA GLN A 12 -0.54 -8.21 2.01
C GLN A 12 0.74 -8.21 1.16
N VAL A 13 1.87 -7.94 1.78
CA VAL A 13 3.18 -7.95 1.16
C VAL A 13 3.94 -9.18 1.65
N LEU A 14 4.49 -9.95 0.72
CA LEU A 14 5.34 -11.10 1.00
C LEU A 14 6.73 -10.87 0.39
N ASN A 15 7.78 -11.11 1.19
CA ASN A 15 9.14 -11.23 0.70
C ASN A 15 9.39 -12.68 0.29
N SER A 16 9.37 -12.93 -1.02
CA SER A 16 9.58 -14.26 -1.59
C SER A 16 11.02 -14.76 -1.51
N SER A 17 12.02 -13.86 -1.36
CA SER A 17 13.43 -14.27 -1.29
C SER A 17 13.75 -14.98 0.02
N ASP A 18 13.19 -14.49 1.13
CA ASP A 18 13.42 -15.03 2.46
C ASP A 18 12.23 -15.87 2.98
N GLY A 19 11.11 -15.89 2.25
CA GLY A 19 9.90 -16.61 2.64
C GLY A 19 9.19 -16.02 3.86
N VAL A 20 9.32 -14.70 4.07
CA VAL A 20 8.76 -13.99 5.24
C VAL A 20 7.82 -12.87 4.82
N PRO A 21 6.94 -12.37 5.70
CA PRO A 21 6.16 -11.18 5.42
C PRO A 21 7.04 -9.97 5.09
N GLY A 22 6.60 -9.16 4.13
CA GLY A 22 7.25 -7.92 3.74
C GLY A 22 6.95 -6.80 4.74
N ALA A 23 7.41 -6.96 5.96
CA ALA A 23 7.18 -6.02 7.06
C ALA A 23 7.93 -4.70 6.87
N ARG A 24 7.34 -3.61 7.40
CA ARG A 24 7.89 -2.25 7.41
C ARG A 24 8.10 -1.64 6.03
N MET A 25 7.32 -2.09 5.04
CA MET A 25 7.28 -1.50 3.71
C MET A 25 6.34 -0.29 3.71
N ALA A 26 6.86 0.88 3.36
CA ALA A 26 6.04 2.07 3.15
C ALA A 26 5.21 1.93 1.88
N LEU A 27 3.96 2.39 1.93
CA LEU A 27 3.06 2.40 0.79
C LEU A 27 2.11 3.60 0.81
N SER A 28 1.51 3.89 -0.35
CA SER A 28 0.52 4.95 -0.48
C SER A 28 -0.61 4.55 -1.43
N LEU A 29 -1.84 4.88 -1.05
CA LEU A 29 -3.04 4.70 -1.85
C LEU A 29 -3.42 6.01 -2.51
N HIS A 30 -3.69 5.97 -3.81
CA HIS A 30 -4.13 7.10 -4.60
C HIS A 30 -5.41 6.75 -5.35
N ARG A 31 -6.14 7.79 -5.77
CA ARG A 31 -7.27 7.70 -6.68
C ARG A 31 -7.13 8.71 -7.80
N LEU A 32 -7.54 8.33 -9.00
CA LEU A 32 -7.55 9.24 -10.15
C LEU A 32 -8.74 10.20 -10.03
N ASP A 33 -8.47 11.50 -10.01
CA ASP A 33 -9.48 12.51 -10.33
C ASP A 33 -9.68 12.51 -11.86
N SER A 34 -10.85 12.06 -12.31
CA SER A 34 -11.16 11.93 -13.74
C SER A 34 -11.38 13.27 -14.45
N LYS A 35 -11.66 14.36 -13.72
CA LYS A 35 -11.86 15.69 -14.31
C LYS A 35 -10.53 16.38 -14.56
N LEU A 36 -9.61 16.24 -13.60
CA LEU A 36 -8.30 16.87 -13.63
C LEU A 36 -7.22 15.96 -14.21
N VAL A 37 -7.48 14.66 -14.35
CA VAL A 37 -6.54 13.63 -14.81
C VAL A 37 -5.28 13.61 -13.94
N ILE A 38 -5.47 13.69 -12.62
CA ILE A 38 -4.39 13.67 -11.62
C ILE A 38 -4.63 12.57 -10.59
N TRP A 39 -3.55 11.96 -10.11
CA TRP A 39 -3.60 11.03 -8.99
C TRP A 39 -3.58 11.80 -7.68
N THR A 40 -4.67 11.73 -6.91
CA THR A 40 -4.75 12.31 -5.56
C THR A 40 -4.43 11.23 -4.53
N MET A 41 -3.49 11.51 -3.65
CA MET A 41 -3.17 10.62 -2.53
C MET A 41 -4.33 10.61 -1.52
N LEU A 42 -4.82 9.41 -1.20
CA LEU A 42 -5.88 9.20 -0.21
C LEU A 42 -5.31 8.86 1.16
N SER A 43 -4.29 8.02 1.21
CA SER A 43 -3.65 7.59 2.46
C SER A 43 -2.23 7.11 2.23
N VAL A 44 -1.47 7.12 3.33
CA VAL A 44 -0.15 6.50 3.45
C VAL A 44 -0.22 5.44 4.52
N GLY A 45 0.61 4.41 4.38
CA GLY A 45 0.66 3.30 5.30
C GLY A 45 2.06 2.70 5.38
N THR A 46 2.26 1.85 6.37
CA THR A 46 3.45 1.01 6.48
C THR A 46 2.97 -0.37 6.88
N THR A 47 3.52 -1.40 6.24
CA THR A 47 3.13 -2.77 6.56
C THR A 47 3.58 -3.16 7.97
N ASP A 48 2.70 -3.86 8.69
CA ASP A 48 3.00 -4.47 9.98
C ASP A 48 3.88 -5.72 9.85
N GLU A 49 4.13 -6.40 10.96
CA GLU A 49 4.99 -7.59 11.02
C GLU A 49 4.41 -8.80 10.25
N ASP A 50 3.10 -8.80 9.97
CA ASP A 50 2.42 -9.79 9.13
C ASP A 50 2.38 -9.37 7.65
N GLY A 51 3.04 -8.26 7.30
CA GLY A 51 3.06 -7.72 5.94
C GLY A 51 1.74 -7.08 5.52
N CYS A 52 0.81 -6.84 6.46
CA CYS A 52 -0.51 -6.27 6.22
C CYS A 52 -0.49 -4.76 6.47
N CYS A 53 -1.45 -4.02 5.92
CA CYS A 53 -1.66 -2.62 6.28
C CYS A 53 -3.16 -2.35 6.41
N PRO A 54 -3.74 -2.51 7.61
CA PRO A 54 -5.16 -2.27 7.82
C PRO A 54 -5.51 -0.78 7.77
N GLY A 55 -6.77 -0.46 7.48
CA GLY A 55 -7.27 0.92 7.58
C GLY A 55 -6.88 1.86 6.44
N LEU A 56 -6.52 1.34 5.26
CA LEU A 56 -6.09 2.17 4.13
C LEU A 56 -7.18 3.11 3.59
N ILE A 57 -8.44 2.70 3.66
CA ILE A 57 -9.56 3.53 3.25
C ILE A 57 -10.81 3.21 4.07
N ARG A 58 -11.65 4.20 4.31
CA ARG A 58 -12.97 3.99 4.93
C ARG A 58 -13.99 3.58 3.88
N ARG A 59 -15.04 2.86 4.29
CA ARG A 59 -16.04 2.34 3.36
C ARG A 59 -16.74 3.43 2.56
N GLU A 60 -17.01 4.58 3.17
CA GLU A 60 -17.68 5.72 2.54
C GLU A 60 -16.82 6.39 1.47
N ALA A 61 -15.49 6.35 1.64
CA ALA A 61 -14.54 6.94 0.70
C ALA A 61 -14.23 6.00 -0.47
N PHE A 62 -14.44 4.68 -0.29
CA PHE A 62 -14.19 3.68 -1.31
C PHE A 62 -15.34 3.59 -2.33
N THR A 63 -15.33 4.55 -3.25
CA THR A 63 -16.32 4.68 -4.33
C THR A 63 -15.75 4.18 -5.66
N PRO A 64 -16.58 3.83 -6.66
CA PRO A 64 -16.09 3.39 -7.97
C PRO A 64 -15.11 4.39 -8.61
N GLY A 65 -14.05 3.88 -9.24
CA GLY A 65 -13.03 4.68 -9.90
C GLY A 65 -11.71 3.92 -10.04
N MET A 66 -10.70 4.59 -10.61
CA MET A 66 -9.35 4.05 -10.71
C MET A 66 -8.54 4.38 -9.46
N TYR A 67 -7.89 3.36 -8.90
CA TYR A 67 -7.04 3.48 -7.74
C TYR A 67 -5.62 3.09 -8.11
N LYS A 68 -4.66 3.51 -7.28
CA LYS A 68 -3.26 3.15 -7.43
C LYS A 68 -2.64 2.92 -6.08
N LEU A 69 -2.09 1.74 -5.87
CA LEU A 69 -1.22 1.44 -4.73
C LEU A 69 0.23 1.59 -5.17
N ARG A 70 1.01 2.35 -4.43
CA ARG A 70 2.46 2.48 -4.64
C ARG A 70 3.19 1.91 -3.42
N PHE A 71 4.10 0.98 -3.66
CA PHE A 71 4.94 0.33 -2.66
C PHE A 71 6.40 0.80 -2.83
N GLU A 72 7.02 1.28 -1.75
CA GLU A 72 8.41 1.76 -1.78
C GLU A 72 9.40 0.60 -1.67
N THR A 73 9.53 -0.18 -2.75
CA THR A 73 10.36 -1.39 -2.79
C THR A 73 11.85 -1.12 -2.63
N SER A 74 12.39 -0.04 -3.18
CA SER A 74 13.82 0.29 -3.01
C SER A 74 14.15 0.52 -1.54
N SER A 75 13.40 1.40 -0.87
CA SER A 75 13.63 1.69 0.55
C SER A 75 13.47 0.45 1.44
N TYR A 76 12.54 -0.46 1.10
CA TYR A 76 12.37 -1.73 1.80
C TYR A 76 13.62 -2.63 1.72
N TRP A 77 14.24 -2.73 0.53
CA TRP A 77 15.44 -3.54 0.32
C TRP A 77 16.72 -2.87 0.82
N GLU A 78 16.83 -1.55 0.68
CA GLU A 78 17.94 -0.74 1.22
C GLU A 78 18.03 -0.88 2.73
N GLY A 79 16.89 -0.87 3.43
CA GLY A 79 16.83 -1.16 4.87
C GLY A 79 17.31 -2.57 5.27
N ARG A 80 17.50 -3.47 4.29
CA ARG A 80 18.04 -4.82 4.43
C ARG A 80 19.42 -4.97 3.79
N SER A 81 20.09 -3.88 3.46
CA SER A 81 21.40 -3.87 2.80
C SER A 81 21.41 -4.61 1.46
N GLN A 82 20.27 -4.63 0.77
CA GLN A 82 20.12 -5.21 -0.57
C GLN A 82 19.71 -4.13 -1.57
N THR A 83 20.10 -4.30 -2.83
CA THR A 83 19.65 -3.42 -3.90
C THR A 83 18.32 -3.92 -4.47
N SER A 84 17.46 -2.98 -4.85
CA SER A 84 16.23 -3.29 -5.59
C SER A 84 16.43 -2.92 -7.05
N PHE A 85 15.97 -3.78 -7.95
CA PHE A 85 15.86 -3.42 -9.37
C PHE A 85 14.73 -2.41 -9.60
N TYR A 86 13.64 -2.51 -8.83
CA TYR A 86 12.49 -1.63 -8.92
C TYR A 86 12.60 -0.50 -7.88
N PRO A 87 12.64 0.78 -8.29
CA PRO A 87 12.70 1.90 -7.34
C PRO A 87 11.44 1.94 -6.46
N TYR A 88 10.29 1.63 -7.05
CA TYR A 88 9.00 1.43 -6.42
C TYR A 88 8.16 0.53 -7.34
N VAL A 89 7.05 -0.01 -6.83
CA VAL A 89 6.07 -0.76 -7.62
C VAL A 89 4.71 -0.10 -7.48
N GLU A 90 4.04 0.14 -8.61
CA GLU A 90 2.65 0.63 -8.64
C GLU A 90 1.70 -0.46 -9.16
N VAL A 91 0.55 -0.60 -8.51
CA VAL A 91 -0.56 -1.49 -8.93
C VAL A 91 -1.79 -0.61 -9.17
N THR A 92 -2.32 -0.63 -10.39
CA THR A 92 -3.44 0.21 -10.86
C THR A 92 -4.59 -0.63 -11.40
#